data_AF-A0A1U7M6Q0-F1
#
_entry.id   AF-A0A1U7M6Q0-F1
#
_cell.length_a   1.000
_cell.length_b   1.000
_cell.length_c   1.000
_cell.angle_alpha   90.00
_cell.angle_beta   90.00
_cell.angle_gamma   90.00
#
_symmetry.space_group_name_H-M   'P 1'
#
loop_
_entity.id
_entity.type
_entity.pdbx_description
1 polymer ?
#
loop_
_entity_poly.entity_id
_entity_poly.type
_entity_poly.pdbx_seq_one_letter_code
_entity_poly.pdbx_strand_id
1 'polypeptide(L)' 'MVKNRLKEIRMKEYMSTQGEFAKILELNYRQYNRYENGTVPNLETALHISKKLNKNLEEVFYLD' A
#
# COMPACT_ATOMS: atom_id res chain seq x y z
N MET A 1 13.60 -9.57 4.02
CA MET A 1 13.41 -8.33 3.22
C MET A 1 12.07 -7.69 3.60
N VAL A 2 11.87 -6.39 3.36
CA VAL A 2 10.54 -5.77 3.61
C VAL A 2 9.57 -6.19 2.51
N LYS A 3 8.40 -6.71 2.90
CA LYS A 3 7.26 -7.06 2.04
C LYS A 3 6.04 -6.20 2.41
N ASN A 4 4.97 -6.30 1.62
CA ASN A 4 3.72 -5.57 1.88
C ASN A 4 2.45 -6.40 1.64
N ARG A 5 1.33 -5.93 2.19
CA ARG A 5 -0.02 -6.52 2.02
C ARG A 5 -0.94 -5.70 1.12
N LEU A 6 -0.41 -4.76 0.32
CA LEU A 6 -1.23 -3.80 -0.42
C LEU A 6 -2.23 -4.46 -1.36
N LYS A 7 -1.82 -5.54 -2.04
CA LYS A 7 -2.71 -6.30 -2.94
C LYS A 7 -3.83 -6.98 -2.15
N GLU A 8 -3.50 -7.59 -1.02
CA GLU A 8 -4.45 -8.28 -0.16
C GLU A 8 -5.49 -7.29 0.39
N ILE A 9 -5.04 -6.18 0.95
CA ILE A 9 -5.89 -5.12 1.49
C ILE A 9 -6.80 -4.55 0.39
N ARG A 10 -6.23 -4.21 -0.77
CA ARG A 10 -7.01 -3.68 -1.90
C ARG A 10 -8.13 -4.63 -2.33
N MET A 11 -7.80 -5.92 -2.49
CA MET A 11 -8.77 -6.91 -3.00
C MET A 11 -9.82 -7.32 -1.96
N LYS A 12 -9.45 -7.42 -0.68
CA LYS A 12 -10.36 -7.90 0.38
C LYS A 12 -11.22 -6.80 0.98
N GLU A 13 -10.65 -5.62 1.21
CA GLU A 13 -11.31 -4.56 1.98
C GLU A 13 -11.94 -3.48 1.08
N TYR A 14 -11.36 -3.23 -0.09
CA TYR A 14 -11.78 -2.14 -0.97
C TYR A 14 -12.39 -2.61 -2.31
N MET A 15 -12.14 -3.87 -2.70
CA MET A 15 -12.64 -4.49 -3.93
C MET A 15 -12.46 -3.61 -5.17
N SER A 16 -11.31 -2.93 -5.27
CA SER A 16 -11.09 -1.89 -6.26
C SER A 16 -9.93 -2.20 -7.21
N THR A 17 -9.94 -1.54 -8.35
CA THR A 17 -8.80 -1.54 -9.28
C THR A 17 -7.59 -0.86 -8.64
N GLN A 18 -6.39 -1.15 -9.15
CA GLN A 18 -5.17 -0.47 -8.68
C GLN A 18 -5.24 1.06 -8.87
N GLY A 19 -5.93 1.55 -9.91
CA GLY A 19 -6.12 2.98 -10.17
C GLY A 19 -7.03 3.67 -9.15
N GLU A 20 -8.14 3.04 -8.80
CA GLU A 20 -9.06 3.54 -7.76
C GLU A 20 -8.38 3.54 -6.39
N PHE A 21 -7.67 2.46 -6.06
CA PHE A 21 -6.97 2.36 -4.79
C PHE A 21 -5.81 3.35 -4.65
N ALA A 22 -5.09 3.63 -5.74
CA ALA A 22 -4.09 4.68 -5.76
C ALA A 22 -4.69 6.05 -5.40
N LYS A 23 -5.90 6.36 -5.90
CA LYS A 23 -6.62 7.60 -5.53
C LYS A 23 -6.98 7.64 -4.04
N ILE A 24 -7.44 6.53 -3.47
CA ILE A 24 -7.74 6.41 -2.03
C ILE A 24 -6.49 6.67 -1.18
N LEU A 25 -5.35 6.16 -1.61
CA LEU A 25 -4.06 6.38 -0.96
C LEU A 25 -3.42 7.74 -1.26
N GLU A 26 -4.05 8.56 -2.11
CA GLU A 26 -3.48 9.82 -2.62
C GLU A 26 -2.09 9.64 -3.25
N LEU A 27 -1.92 8.55 -3.99
CA LEU A 27 -0.71 8.22 -4.73
C LEU A 27 -0.99 8.28 -6.23
N ASN A 28 0.07 8.49 -7.02
CA ASN A 28 -0.06 8.24 -8.45
C ASN A 28 -0.12 6.74 -8.73
N TYR A 29 -0.82 6.37 -9.81
CA TYR A 29 -1.03 4.97 -10.19
C TYR A 29 0.28 4.18 -10.34
N ARG A 30 1.31 4.78 -10.96
CA ARG A 30 2.59 4.10 -11.20
C ARG A 30 3.35 3.83 -9.90
N GLN A 31 3.32 4.76 -8.95
CA GLN A 31 3.88 4.58 -7.60
C GLN A 31 3.19 3.43 -6.90
N TYR A 32 1.85 3.46 -6.84
CA TYR A 32 1.11 2.38 -6.19
C TYR A 32 1.38 1.01 -6.83
N ASN A 33 1.36 0.91 -8.16
CA ASN A 33 1.65 -0.33 -8.87
C ASN A 33 3.05 -0.88 -8.53
N ARG A 34 4.08 -0.01 -8.47
CA ARG A 34 5.43 -0.41 -8.06
C ARG A 34 5.47 -0.96 -6.64
N TYR A 35 4.75 -0.31 -5.71
CA TYR A 35 4.70 -0.74 -4.31
C TYR A 35 3.96 -2.06 -4.15
N GLU A 36 2.79 -2.22 -4.77
CA GLU A 36 2.05 -3.49 -4.75
C GLU A 36 2.92 -4.65 -5.29
N ASN A 37 3.74 -4.39 -6.30
CA ASN A 37 4.64 -5.37 -6.91
C ASN A 37 5.99 -5.54 -6.20
N GLY A 38 6.15 -5.00 -4.97
CA GLY A 38 7.28 -5.31 -4.09
C GLY A 38 8.40 -4.27 -4.05
N THR A 39 8.26 -3.12 -4.72
CA THR A 39 9.15 -1.98 -4.42
C THR A 39 8.87 -1.49 -3.01
N VAL A 40 9.91 -1.41 -2.17
CA VAL A 40 9.78 -0.90 -0.81
C VAL A 40 9.70 0.63 -0.87
N PRO A 41 8.60 1.26 -0.40
CA PRO A 41 8.53 2.71 -0.30
C PRO A 41 9.50 3.23 0.77
N ASN A 42 9.82 4.53 0.72
CA ASN A 42 10.49 5.17 1.87
C ASN A 42 9.55 5.21 3.09
N LEU A 43 10.12 5.48 4.27
CA LEU A 43 9.39 5.45 5.53
C LEU A 43 8.21 6.43 5.54
N GLU A 44 8.39 7.64 5.03
CA GLU A 44 7.34 8.67 4.96
C GLU A 44 6.13 8.21 4.13
N THR A 45 6.38 7.62 2.96
CA THR A 45 5.32 7.08 2.10
C THR A 45 4.65 5.88 2.75
N ALA A 46 5.40 5.01 3.42
CA ALA A 46 4.85 3.85 4.12
C ALA A 46 3.92 4.27 5.27
N LEU A 47 4.32 5.28 6.05
CA LEU A 47 3.49 5.88 7.11
C LEU A 47 2.24 6.56 6.55
N HIS A 48 2.37 7.30 5.44
CA HIS A 48 1.22 7.92 4.77
C HIS A 48 0.19 6.88 4.33
N ILE A 49 0.64 5.82 3.65
CA ILE A 49 -0.23 4.70 3.23
C ILE A 49 -0.93 4.09 4.45
N SER A 50 -0.18 3.80 5.52
CA SER A 50 -0.74 3.17 6.73
C SER A 50 -1.80 4.06 7.39
N LYS A 51 -1.56 5.38 7.43
CA LYS A 51 -2.53 6.38 7.90
C LYS A 51 -3.80 6.41 7.03
N LYS A 52 -3.68 6.36 5.70
CA LYS A 52 -4.84 6.31 4.78
C LYS A 52 -5.67 5.04 4.93
N LEU A 53 -5.02 3.94 5.30
CA LEU A 53 -5.68 2.65 5.54
C LEU A 53 -6.19 2.50 6.97
N ASN A 54 -5.88 3.44 7.87
CA ASN A 54 -6.16 3.35 9.30
C ASN A 54 -5.65 2.02 9.91
N LYS A 55 -4.40 1.67 9.58
CA LYS A 55 -3.71 0.45 10.04
C LYS A 55 -2.33 0.81 10.58
N ASN A 56 -1.80 -0.02 11.47
CA ASN A 56 -0.40 0.09 11.88
C ASN A 56 0.53 -0.21 10.70
N LEU A 57 1.76 0.28 10.78
CA LEU A 57 2.74 0.13 9.72
C LEU A 57 3.01 -1.35 9.43
N GLU A 58 3.12 -2.18 10.48
CA GLU A 58 3.43 -3.60 10.44
C GLU A 58 2.30 -4.45 9.85
N GLU A 59 1.06 -3.95 9.90
CA GLU A 59 -0.09 -4.59 9.25
C GLU A 59 -0.07 -4.39 7.73
N VAL A 60 0.64 -3.36 7.25
CA VAL A 60 0.76 -3.05 5.82
C VAL A 60 2.10 -3.50 5.25
N PHE A 61 3.20 -3.28 5.98
CA PHE A 61 4.58 -3.56 5.58
C PHE A 61 5.28 -4.37 6.67
N TYR A 62 5.85 -5.53 6.34
CA TYR A 62 6.40 -6.47 7.32
C TYR A 62 7.75 -7.04 6.87
N LEU A 63 8.51 -7.59 7.82
CA LEU A 63 9.76 -8.30 7.55
C LEU A 63 9.47 -9.78 7.32
N ASP A 64 10.04 -10.33 6.24
CA ASP A 64 10.06 -11.76 5.89
C ASP A 64 11.39 -12.12 5.22
#